data_AF-A0A944WPW9-F1
#
_entry.id   AF-A0A944WPW9-F1
#
_cell.length_a   1.000
_cell.length_b   1.000
_cell.length_c   1.000
_cell.angle_alpha   90.00
_cell.angle_beta   90.00
_cell.angle_gamma   90.00
#
_symmetry.space_group_name_H-M   'P 1'
#
loop_
_entity.id
_entity.type
_entity.pdbx_description
1 polymer ?
#
loop_
_entity_poly.entity_id
_entity_poly.type
_entity_poly.pdbx_seq_one_letter_code
_entity_poly.pdbx_strand_id
1 'polypeptide(L)'
;MQDYFSNSALLKTPGKRAAYSDRTAYLMAEMSRLAYFRFEGGSNVADIIESLKTFLPENSNLTAITSILASSIVPTNSADGRKLLEEILKPHDFELLNVFNSSHSGAQAFLCRHTSDNFAVLAFRGTEQNLKDIKADVKANLQKVKIGGKEF
;
A
#
# COMPACT_ATOMS: atom_id res chain seq x y z
N MET A 1 4.61 1.71 15.24
CA MET A 1 4.48 2.25 13.87
C MET A 1 5.46 1.47 13.02
N GLN A 2 5.02 0.82 11.93
CA GLN A 2 5.94 0.09 11.03
C GLN A 2 6.96 1.09 10.47
N ASP A 3 8.25 0.81 10.60
CA ASP A 3 9.29 1.71 10.11
C ASP A 3 9.39 1.54 8.59
N TYR A 4 9.05 2.59 7.83
CA TYR A 4 9.19 2.61 6.36
C TYR A 4 10.44 3.37 5.97
N PHE A 5 11.10 2.91 4.91
CA PHE A 5 12.30 3.56 4.37
C PHE A 5 13.43 3.69 5.40
N SER A 6 13.72 2.61 6.13
CA SER A 6 14.75 2.53 7.17
C SER A 6 16.15 3.01 6.73
N ASN A 7 16.43 3.00 5.42
CA ASN A 7 17.66 3.51 4.85
C ASN A 7 17.40 4.63 3.82
N SER A 8 17.27 5.86 4.31
CA SER A 8 17.02 7.05 3.49
C SER A 8 18.12 7.34 2.46
N ALA A 9 19.36 6.89 2.71
CA ALA A 9 20.48 7.06 1.77
C ALA A 9 20.30 6.28 0.47
N LEU A 10 19.48 5.22 0.48
CA LEU A 10 19.19 4.40 -0.69
C LEU A 10 18.02 4.91 -1.53
N LEU A 11 17.27 5.92 -1.06
CA LEU A 11 16.15 6.52 -1.80
C LEU A 11 16.60 7.54 -2.85
N LYS A 12 17.80 8.08 -2.67
CA LYS A 12 18.38 9.08 -3.57
C LYS A 12 18.93 8.46 -4.85
N THR A 13 18.82 9.20 -5.94
CA THR A 13 19.37 8.76 -7.22
C THR A 13 20.86 8.41 -7.13
N PRO A 14 21.30 7.31 -7.74
CA PRO A 14 22.69 6.90 -7.69
C PRO A 14 23.55 7.75 -8.62
N GLY A 15 24.61 8.35 -8.07
CA GLY A 15 25.61 9.08 -8.86
C GLY A 15 26.56 8.19 -9.68
N LYS A 16 26.52 6.86 -9.51
CA LYS A 16 27.38 5.89 -10.22
C LYS A 16 26.55 4.69 -10.71
N ARG A 17 26.84 4.21 -11.93
CA ARG A 17 26.09 3.11 -12.60
C ARG A 17 25.98 1.82 -11.79
N ALA A 18 27.03 1.42 -11.07
CA ALA A 18 27.03 0.17 -10.31
C ALA A 18 26.10 0.18 -9.09
N ALA A 19 25.75 1.36 -8.56
CA ALA A 19 24.85 1.50 -7.41
C ALA A 19 23.38 1.67 -7.83
N TYR A 20 23.09 1.62 -9.14
CA TYR A 20 21.74 1.88 -9.65
C TYR A 20 20.78 0.72 -9.36
N SER A 21 21.19 -0.51 -9.66
CA SER A 21 20.35 -1.69 -9.43
C SER A 21 19.94 -1.85 -7.97
N ASP A 22 20.88 -1.68 -7.05
CA ASP A 22 20.65 -1.98 -5.63
C ASP A 22 19.75 -0.94 -4.97
N ARG A 23 19.96 0.36 -5.28
CA ARG A 23 19.11 1.45 -4.78
C ARG A 23 17.72 1.40 -5.39
N THR A 24 17.62 1.16 -6.70
CA THR A 24 16.32 1.00 -7.35
C THR A 24 15.59 -0.22 -6.80
N ALA A 25 16.27 -1.35 -6.58
CA ALA A 25 15.66 -2.53 -5.97
C ALA A 25 15.14 -2.25 -4.56
N TYR A 26 15.93 -1.55 -3.73
CA TYR A 26 15.50 -1.15 -2.39
C TYR A 26 14.28 -0.22 -2.42
N LEU A 27 14.32 0.83 -3.26
CA LEU A 27 13.21 1.76 -3.43
C LEU A 27 11.94 1.04 -3.89
N MET A 28 12.04 0.18 -4.91
CA MET A 28 10.90 -0.59 -5.40
C MET A 28 10.36 -1.54 -4.33
N ALA A 29 11.23 -2.19 -3.55
CA ALA A 29 10.81 -3.07 -2.46
C ALA A 29 10.03 -2.32 -1.36
N GLU A 30 10.53 -1.16 -0.92
CA GLU A 30 9.82 -0.34 0.07
C GLU A 30 8.49 0.20 -0.48
N MET A 31 8.45 0.64 -1.74
CA MET A 31 7.22 1.13 -2.38
C MET A 31 6.20 0.01 -2.58
N SER A 32 6.64 -1.18 -2.99
CA SER A 32 5.79 -2.37 -3.07
C SER A 32 5.25 -2.76 -1.70
N ARG A 33 6.07 -2.70 -0.65
CA ARG A 33 5.61 -2.96 0.72
C ARG A 33 4.58 -1.92 1.17
N LEU A 34 4.83 -0.65 0.89
CA LEU A 34 3.92 0.45 1.19
C LEU A 34 2.61 0.35 0.41
N ALA A 35 2.60 -0.25 -0.78
CA ALA A 35 1.37 -0.47 -1.54
C ALA A 35 0.36 -1.42 -0.84
N TYR A 36 0.83 -2.23 0.12
CA TYR A 36 -0.04 -3.05 0.97
C TYR A 36 -0.56 -2.30 2.21
N PHE A 37 -0.09 -1.07 2.45
CA PHE A 37 -0.71 -0.21 3.46
C PHE A 37 -2.13 0.16 3.00
N ARG A 38 -3.11 -0.13 3.87
CA ARG A 38 -4.54 0.01 3.55
C ARG A 38 -4.99 1.47 3.71
N PHE A 39 -4.54 2.35 2.82
CA PHE A 39 -4.88 3.78 2.83
C PHE A 39 -6.32 4.07 2.43
N GLU A 40 -7.01 3.10 1.83
CA GLU A 40 -8.44 3.15 1.47
C GLU A 40 -9.39 2.99 2.66
N GLY A 41 -8.85 2.67 3.85
CA GLY A 41 -9.62 2.24 5.01
C GLY A 41 -9.88 0.73 5.01
N GLY A 42 -10.35 0.19 6.13
CA GLY A 42 -10.68 -1.23 6.23
C GLY A 42 -9.57 -2.12 6.81
N SER A 43 -9.14 -1.82 8.04
CA SER A 43 -9.06 -2.88 9.04
C SER A 43 -10.19 -2.60 10.00
N ASN A 44 -11.22 -3.43 9.94
CA ASN A 44 -12.41 -3.29 10.74
C ASN A 44 -11.92 -3.39 12.19
N VAL A 45 -12.03 -2.31 12.95
CA VAL A 45 -11.97 -2.38 14.42
C VAL A 45 -12.90 -3.51 14.88
N ALA A 46 -13.99 -3.76 14.15
CA ALA A 46 -14.85 -4.92 14.29
C ALA A 46 -14.15 -6.29 14.17
N ASP A 47 -13.23 -6.52 13.21
CA ASP A 47 -12.55 -7.80 12.98
C ASP A 47 -11.48 -8.06 14.06
N ILE A 48 -10.80 -6.99 14.49
CA ILE A 48 -9.88 -7.01 15.63
C ILE A 48 -10.65 -7.28 16.92
N ILE A 49 -11.79 -6.62 17.11
CA ILE A 49 -12.70 -6.84 18.24
C ILE A 49 -13.26 -8.27 18.23
N GLU A 50 -13.62 -8.81 17.07
CA GLU A 50 -14.16 -10.15 16.91
C GLU A 50 -13.11 -11.22 17.22
N SER A 51 -11.88 -11.01 16.74
CA SER A 51 -10.73 -11.85 17.10
C SER A 51 -10.46 -11.78 18.61
N LEU A 52 -10.50 -10.60 19.23
CA LEU A 52 -10.29 -10.42 20.66
C LEU A 52 -11.40 -11.03 21.52
N LYS A 53 -12.67 -10.97 21.07
CA LYS A 53 -13.79 -11.65 21.73
C LYS A 53 -13.60 -13.17 21.80
N THR A 54 -12.85 -13.75 20.86
CA THR A 54 -12.58 -15.19 20.83
C THR A 54 -11.51 -15.60 21.84
N PHE A 55 -10.62 -14.68 22.23
CA PHE A 55 -9.50 -14.95 23.16
C PHE A 55 -9.75 -14.49 24.60
N LEU A 56 -10.81 -13.72 24.87
CA LEU A 56 -11.09 -13.16 26.20
C LEU A 56 -12.28 -13.87 26.88
N PRO A 57 -12.19 -14.21 28.18
CA PRO A 57 -13.32 -14.73 28.94
C PRO A 57 -14.42 -13.66 29.09
N GLU A 58 -15.68 -14.10 29.13
CA GLU A 58 -16.91 -13.27 29.02
C GLU A 58 -17.03 -12.11 30.02
N ASN A 59 -16.23 -12.08 31.10
CA ASN A 59 -16.29 -11.10 32.18
C ASN A 59 -15.29 -9.94 32.08
N SER A 60 -14.66 -9.71 30.92
CA SER A 60 -13.78 -8.55 30.74
C SER A 60 -14.56 -7.34 30.23
N ASN A 61 -14.16 -6.12 30.63
CA ASN A 61 -14.72 -4.83 30.19
C ASN A 61 -14.45 -4.58 28.69
N LEU A 62 -14.98 -5.44 27.83
CA LEU A 62 -14.77 -5.45 26.39
C LEU A 62 -15.08 -4.08 25.80
N THR A 63 -16.17 -3.44 26.22
CA THR A 63 -16.58 -2.10 25.79
C THR A 63 -15.54 -1.01 26.05
N ALA A 64 -14.79 -1.07 27.15
CA ALA A 64 -13.73 -0.11 27.46
C ALA A 64 -12.47 -0.38 26.63
N ILE A 65 -12.12 -1.65 26.45
CA ILE A 65 -10.96 -2.04 25.63
C ILE A 65 -11.23 -1.73 24.14
N THR A 66 -12.45 -1.98 23.67
CA THR A 66 -12.86 -1.66 22.30
C THR A 66 -12.90 -0.17 22.03
N SER A 67 -13.32 0.66 23.00
CA SER A 67 -13.36 2.12 22.82
C SER A 67 -11.97 2.74 22.85
N ILE A 68 -11.06 2.22 23.68
CA ILE A 68 -9.64 2.61 23.70
C ILE A 68 -8.94 2.19 22.40
N LEU A 69 -9.21 1.00 21.88
CA LEU A 69 -8.65 0.54 20.60
C LEU A 69 -9.20 1.33 19.40
N ALA A 70 -10.51 1.57 19.35
CA ALA A 70 -11.16 2.38 18.32
C ALA A 70 -10.63 3.84 18.29
N SER A 71 -10.19 4.37 19.42
CA SER A 71 -9.61 5.70 19.54
C SER A 71 -8.09 5.74 19.31
N SER A 72 -7.40 4.60 19.39
CA SER A 72 -5.92 4.54 19.35
C SER A 72 -5.34 3.96 18.05
N ILE A 73 -6.12 3.24 17.25
CA ILE A 73 -5.57 2.47 16.13
C ILE A 73 -6.41 2.66 14.86
N VAL A 74 -5.86 3.43 13.93
CA VAL A 74 -6.05 3.37 12.48
C VAL A 74 -7.29 4.11 11.91
N PRO A 75 -7.12 4.75 10.74
CA PRO A 75 -8.06 5.62 10.06
C PRO A 75 -9.39 4.92 9.75
N THR A 76 -10.46 5.44 10.35
CA THR A 76 -11.85 4.99 10.13
C THR A 76 -12.38 5.40 8.75
N ASN A 77 -11.61 6.19 7.98
CA ASN A 77 -12.02 6.88 6.77
C ASN A 77 -10.90 6.81 5.72
N SER A 78 -11.22 6.65 4.43
CA SER A 78 -10.22 6.72 3.34
C SER A 78 -9.44 8.04 3.31
N ALA A 79 -10.05 9.12 3.78
CA ALA A 79 -9.41 10.42 3.95
C ALA A 79 -8.27 10.40 4.97
N ASP A 80 -8.39 9.61 6.04
CA ASP A 80 -7.37 9.53 7.09
C ASP A 80 -6.27 8.53 6.71
N GLY A 81 -6.60 7.47 5.97
CA GLY A 81 -5.60 6.56 5.38
C GLY A 81 -4.73 7.24 4.34
N ARG A 82 -5.31 8.13 3.53
CA ARG A 82 -4.53 9.00 2.65
C ARG A 82 -3.58 9.91 3.41
N LYS A 83 -4.03 10.58 4.49
CA LYS A 83 -3.17 11.47 5.29
C LYS A 83 -2.00 10.72 5.92
N LEU A 84 -2.23 9.52 6.45
CA LEU A 84 -1.15 8.69 6.99
C LEU A 84 -0.15 8.29 5.91
N LEU A 85 -0.62 7.96 4.70
CA LEU A 85 0.28 7.70 3.58
C LEU A 85 1.12 8.94 3.23
N GLU A 86 0.52 10.13 3.24
CA GLU A 86 1.24 11.40 3.07
C GLU A 86 2.28 11.64 4.18
N GLU A 87 1.95 11.35 5.44
CA GLU A 87 2.86 11.46 6.59
C GLU A 87 4.05 10.50 6.52
N ILE A 88 3.86 9.30 5.95
CA ILE A 88 4.95 8.33 5.73
C ILE A 88 5.88 8.79 4.59
N LEU A 89 5.32 9.35 3.52
CA LEU A 89 6.06 9.73 2.31
C LEU A 89 6.83 11.05 2.48
N LYS A 90 6.24 12.04 3.14
CA LYS A 90 6.76 13.42 3.21
C LYS A 90 8.17 13.54 3.84
N PRO A 91 8.54 12.79 4.91
CA PRO A 91 9.89 12.84 5.46
C PRO A 91 10.98 12.32 4.51
N HIS A 92 10.57 11.61 3.45
CA HIS A 92 11.45 10.92 2.51
C HIS A 92 11.45 11.59 1.12
N ASP A 93 11.12 12.87 1.06
CA ASP A 93 11.04 13.67 -0.17
C ASP A 93 10.04 13.12 -1.20
N PHE A 94 9.01 12.38 -0.75
CA PHE A 94 7.93 11.93 -1.61
C PHE A 94 6.65 12.74 -1.38
N GLU A 95 6.08 13.24 -2.46
CA GLU A 95 4.78 13.90 -2.50
C GLU A 95 3.74 12.95 -3.09
N LEU A 96 2.67 12.67 -2.36
CA LEU A 96 1.56 11.86 -2.85
C LEU A 96 0.72 12.67 -3.85
N LEU A 97 0.71 12.24 -5.11
CA LEU A 97 -0.07 12.88 -6.16
C LEU A 97 -1.50 12.32 -6.21
N ASN A 98 -1.64 11.00 -6.22
CA ASN A 98 -2.95 10.37 -6.35
C ASN A 98 -3.01 8.97 -5.72
N VAL A 99 -4.23 8.51 -5.44
CA VAL A 99 -4.55 7.15 -5.01
C VAL A 99 -5.61 6.57 -5.93
N PHE A 100 -5.51 5.28 -6.22
CA PHE A 100 -6.40 4.55 -7.11
C PHE A 100 -6.97 3.35 -6.36
N ASN A 101 -8.30 3.19 -6.43
CA ASN A 101 -8.99 2.06 -5.86
C ASN A 101 -10.05 1.58 -6.88
N SER A 102 -9.83 0.40 -7.45
CA SER A 102 -10.75 -0.20 -8.42
C SER A 102 -11.57 -1.30 -7.75
N SER A 103 -12.86 -1.03 -7.52
CA SER A 103 -13.79 -2.01 -6.93
C SER A 103 -14.01 -3.23 -7.83
N HIS A 104 -13.76 -3.12 -9.14
CA HIS A 104 -14.03 -4.19 -10.11
C HIS A 104 -12.88 -5.21 -10.19
N SER A 105 -11.63 -4.74 -10.14
CA SER A 105 -10.45 -5.62 -10.21
C SER A 105 -9.83 -5.92 -8.85
N GLY A 106 -10.31 -5.27 -7.78
CA GLY A 106 -9.66 -5.31 -6.46
C GLY A 106 -8.26 -4.68 -6.45
N ALA A 107 -7.85 -4.05 -7.55
CA ALA A 107 -6.53 -3.46 -7.69
C ALA A 107 -6.50 -2.09 -7.03
N GLN A 108 -5.41 -1.84 -6.31
CA GLN A 108 -5.16 -0.58 -5.63
C GLN A 108 -3.78 -0.08 -5.99
N ALA A 109 -3.61 1.23 -6.04
CA ALA A 109 -2.33 1.84 -6.33
C ALA A 109 -2.22 3.24 -5.74
N PHE A 110 -0.99 3.72 -5.62
CA PHE A 110 -0.73 5.13 -5.35
C PHE A 110 0.36 5.65 -6.29
N LEU A 111 0.28 6.94 -6.59
CA LEU A 111 1.26 7.67 -7.38
C LEU A 111 1.91 8.73 -6.51
N CYS A 112 3.23 8.68 -6.38
CA CYS A 112 4.01 9.70 -5.70
C CYS A 112 5.15 10.23 -6.59
N ARG A 113 5.58 11.44 -6.30
CA ARG A 113 6.73 12.10 -6.95
C ARG A 113 7.83 12.28 -5.92
N HIS A 114 9.05 11.93 -6.29
CA HIS A 114 10.23 12.29 -5.52
C HIS A 114 10.61 13.73 -5.85
N THR A 115 10.47 14.63 -4.88
CA THR A 115 10.68 16.07 -5.06
C THR A 115 12.17 16.41 -5.23
N SER A 116 13.06 15.61 -4.64
CA SER A 116 14.51 15.81 -4.70
C SER A 116 15.17 15.31 -6.00
N ASP A 117 14.65 14.26 -6.65
CA ASP A 117 15.32 13.63 -7.81
C ASP A 117 14.47 13.51 -9.10
N ASN A 118 13.41 14.32 -9.24
CA ASN A 118 12.60 14.45 -10.47
C ASN A 118 12.18 13.11 -11.12
N PHE A 119 11.72 12.16 -10.30
CA PHE A 119 11.10 10.92 -10.78
C PHE A 119 9.76 10.69 -10.06
N ALA A 120 8.94 9.81 -10.63
CA ALA A 120 7.67 9.41 -10.02
C ALA A 120 7.58 7.88 -9.92
N VAL A 121 6.86 7.42 -8.90
CA VAL A 121 6.62 5.99 -8.65
C VAL A 121 5.12 5.75 -8.63
N LEU A 122 4.67 4.83 -9.48
CA LEU A 122 3.33 4.27 -9.47
C LEU A 122 3.41 2.85 -8.93
N ALA A 123 2.99 2.67 -7.68
CA ALA A 123 3.04 1.38 -7.00
C ALA A 123 1.66 0.75 -6.95
N PHE A 124 1.55 -0.49 -7.44
CA PHE A 124 0.33 -1.28 -7.39
C PHE A 124 0.40 -2.30 -6.26
N ARG A 125 -0.71 -2.46 -5.54
CA ARG A 125 -0.96 -3.60 -4.67
C ARG A 125 -1.35 -4.80 -5.54
N GLY A 126 -0.78 -5.96 -5.27
CA GLY A 126 -1.24 -7.20 -5.88
C GLY A 126 -2.67 -7.54 -5.48
N THR A 127 -3.38 -8.32 -6.28
CA THR A 127 -4.70 -8.83 -5.94
C THR A 127 -4.61 -9.84 -4.78
N GLU A 128 -5.26 -9.53 -3.66
CA GLU A 128 -5.26 -10.39 -2.46
C GLU A 128 -6.39 -11.42 -2.43
N GLN A 129 -7.43 -11.22 -3.26
CA GLN A 129 -8.54 -12.17 -3.34
C GLN A 129 -8.04 -13.45 -4.04
N ASN A 130 -7.61 -14.40 -3.21
CA ASN A 130 -7.19 -15.75 -3.52
C ASN A 130 -6.11 -15.87 -4.61
N LEU A 131 -4.84 -15.96 -4.19
CA LEU A 131 -3.73 -16.42 -5.05
C LEU A 131 -4.05 -17.73 -5.80
N LYS A 132 -4.89 -18.60 -5.22
CA LYS A 132 -5.40 -19.82 -5.85
C LYS A 132 -6.41 -19.53 -6.98
N ASP A 133 -7.31 -18.58 -6.78
CA ASP A 133 -8.29 -18.19 -7.79
C ASP A 133 -7.60 -17.40 -8.90
N ILE A 134 -6.65 -16.52 -8.60
CA ILE A 134 -5.84 -15.84 -9.63
C ILE A 134 -5.10 -16.87 -10.50
N LYS A 135 -4.52 -17.92 -9.93
CA LYS A 135 -3.84 -18.96 -10.73
C LYS A 135 -4.82 -19.76 -11.62
N ALA A 136 -6.07 -19.92 -11.18
CA ALA A 136 -7.12 -20.61 -11.93
C ALA A 136 -7.83 -19.72 -12.97
N ASP A 137 -8.01 -18.43 -12.64
CA ASP A 137 -8.71 -17.39 -13.41
C ASP A 137 -7.78 -16.45 -14.17
N VAL A 138 -6.47 -16.73 -14.23
CA VAL A 138 -5.61 -16.25 -15.33
C VAL A 138 -6.09 -16.93 -16.62
N LYS A 139 -7.29 -16.54 -17.05
CA LYS A 139 -7.77 -16.61 -18.41
C LYS A 139 -6.93 -15.59 -19.15
N ALA A 140 -5.73 -16.01 -19.53
CA ALA A 140 -4.83 -15.29 -20.41
C ALA A 140 -5.43 -15.25 -21.82
N ASN A 141 -6.58 -14.59 -21.96
CA ASN A 141 -7.13 -14.20 -23.23
C ASN A 141 -6.25 -13.06 -23.74
N LEU A 142 -5.23 -13.42 -24.53
CA LEU A 142 -4.36 -12.46 -25.19
C LEU A 142 -5.23 -11.54 -26.05
N GLN A 143 -5.38 -10.29 -25.62
CA GLN A 143 -6.01 -9.26 -26.41
C GLN A 143 -4.94 -8.61 -27.28
N LYS A 144 -5.23 -8.50 -28.57
CA LYS A 144 -4.38 -7.74 -29.48
C LYS A 144 -4.44 -6.28 -29.10
N VAL A 145 -3.29 -5.67 -28.87
CA VAL A 145 -3.20 -4.25 -28.52
C VAL A 145 -2.92 -3.47 -29.80
N LYS A 146 -3.73 -2.45 -30.08
CA LYS A 146 -3.44 -1.47 -31.14
C LYS A 146 -2.52 -0.39 -30.62
N ILE A 147 -1.26 -0.43 -31.06
CA ILE A 147 -0.30 0.66 -30.82
C ILE A 147 -0.08 1.36 -32.17
N GLY A 148 -0.46 2.64 -32.26
CA GLY A 148 -0.25 3.45 -33.47
C GLY A 148 -0.93 2.92 -34.74
N GLY A 149 -2.05 2.21 -34.62
CA GLY A 149 -2.80 1.66 -35.76
C GLY A 149 -2.32 0.29 -36.28
N LYS A 150 -1.28 -0.31 -35.68
CA LYS A 150 -0.90 -1.71 -35.92
C LYS A 150 -1.35 -2.60 -34.77
N GLU A 151 -1.90 -3.76 -35.13
CA GLU A 151 -2.28 -4.82 -34.17
C GLU A 151 -1.08 -5.73 -33.90
N PHE A 152 -0.83 -6.01 -32.61
CA PHE A 152 0.17 -6.96 -32.12
C PHE A 152 -0.52 -8.03 -31.27
#